data_AF-A0A9W6RW43-F1
#
_entry.id   AF-A0A9W6RW43-F1
#
_cell.length_a   1.000
_cell.length_b   1.000
_cell.length_c   1.000
_cell.angle_alpha   90.00
_cell.angle_beta   90.00
_cell.angle_gamma   90.00
#
_symmetry.space_group_name_H-M   'P 1'
#
loop_
_entity.id
_entity.type
_entity.pdbx_description
1 polymer ?
#
loop_
_entity_poly.entity_id
_entity_poly.type
_entity_poly.pdbx_seq_one_letter_code
_entity_poly.pdbx_strand_id
1 'polypeptide(L)'
;MSSPGSVPPAAAASRASSSTPRPYPGSASASRRFRGTIEPGPREATIAARHQIRPLAPAAADDDAIVTALTGLVNEVYAESEKGLWADGAVRTTERELAGLVRAGEIAVARLDGRITGCVRVHRLDPATSEFGLLAADPRHRGLGVGRELVRFAERRARAQGAGRMRLELLVPRERPHPSKEFLAAWYGRLGYVVAGKGTMEDSHPHLAPLLATPCDVMIYEKDLRAGTPIDDLAARLREFAADREWEPFHTPKNLAMAVAGEAGELLAEFQWLTPEESAAVMTDPAAGARVRGELADVMTYLVRLADTLGVDLIQAAHAKLDESERRYDPETYRGTARKAPPLP
;
A
#
# COMPACT_ATOMS: atom_id res chain seq x y z
N MET A 1 -33.90 92.84 17.73
CA MET A 1 -32.60 93.51 17.92
C MET A 1 -31.51 92.46 17.85
N SER A 2 -30.53 92.69 16.97
CA SER A 2 -29.21 92.07 16.87
C SER A 2 -29.09 90.60 16.41
N SER A 3 -28.74 90.43 15.12
CA SER A 3 -27.64 89.52 14.73
C SER A 3 -26.30 90.10 15.20
N PRO A 4 -25.22 89.29 15.29
CA PRO A 4 -24.36 89.05 14.11
C PRO A 4 -23.99 87.56 13.96
N GLY A 5 -23.94 86.99 12.76
CA GLY A 5 -22.79 87.05 11.83
C GLY A 5 -21.98 85.75 11.97
N SER A 6 -21.45 85.06 10.95
CA SER A 6 -21.04 85.46 9.61
C SER A 6 -20.84 84.20 8.73
N VAL A 7 -21.48 84.21 7.55
CA VAL A 7 -21.10 83.83 6.17
C VAL A 7 -20.07 82.68 5.88
N PRO A 8 -20.33 81.82 4.84
CA PRO A 8 -19.59 80.60 4.43
C PRO A 8 -18.53 80.92 3.31
N PRO A 9 -17.92 80.03 2.45
CA PRO A 9 -18.49 78.94 1.63
C PRO A 9 -17.59 77.69 1.38
N ALA A 10 -18.12 76.74 0.59
CA ALA A 10 -17.46 75.54 0.06
C ALA A 10 -16.58 75.82 -1.18
N ALA A 11 -15.49 75.06 -1.35
CA ALA A 11 -14.89 74.71 -2.66
C ALA A 11 -13.87 73.56 -2.54
N ALA A 12 -13.73 72.80 -3.64
CA ALA A 12 -13.10 71.50 -3.78
C ALA A 12 -11.59 71.49 -4.09
N ALA A 13 -10.94 70.34 -3.85
CA ALA A 13 -9.72 69.83 -4.55
C ALA A 13 -9.63 68.30 -4.28
N SER A 14 -9.74 67.36 -5.24
CA SER A 14 -8.87 67.00 -6.39
C SER A 14 -7.67 66.08 -6.06
N ARG A 15 -7.80 64.81 -6.53
CA ARG A 15 -6.80 63.86 -7.11
C ARG A 15 -5.91 62.95 -6.21
N ALA A 16 -6.16 61.64 -6.40
CA ALA A 16 -5.27 60.50 -6.74
C ALA A 16 -4.01 60.13 -5.92
N SER A 17 -3.92 58.84 -5.52
CA SER A 17 -2.70 57.97 -5.42
C SER A 17 -3.08 56.64 -4.71
N SER A 18 -3.28 55.52 -5.42
CA SER A 18 -2.33 54.39 -5.66
C SER A 18 -1.74 53.67 -4.44
N SER A 19 -2.22 52.43 -4.25
CA SER A 19 -1.52 51.17 -3.89
C SER A 19 -0.19 51.21 -3.11
N THR A 20 -0.17 50.59 -1.93
CA THR A 20 0.58 49.33 -1.66
C THR A 20 0.34 48.84 -0.21
N PRO A 21 -0.11 47.60 0.03
CA PRO A 21 0.11 46.91 1.29
C PRO A 21 1.59 46.49 1.39
N ARG A 22 2.21 46.73 2.54
CA ARG A 22 3.58 46.29 2.84
C ARG A 22 3.71 44.77 2.72
N PRO A 23 4.78 44.24 2.11
CA PRO A 23 5.05 42.80 2.08
C PRO A 23 5.53 42.32 3.46
N TYR A 24 4.94 41.24 3.97
CA TYR A 24 5.58 40.44 5.02
C TYR A 24 6.49 39.40 4.34
N PRO A 25 7.77 39.29 4.75
CA PRO A 25 8.75 38.46 4.08
C PRO A 25 8.52 36.98 4.38
N GLY A 26 8.70 36.16 3.34
CA GLY A 26 8.63 34.71 3.42
C GLY A 26 9.81 34.06 4.16
N SER A 27 9.56 32.79 4.49
CA SER A 27 10.50 31.67 4.40
C SER A 27 11.92 31.88 4.94
N ALA A 28 12.07 31.93 6.27
CA ALA A 28 13.26 31.39 6.92
C ALA A 28 13.03 31.20 8.43
N SER A 29 13.39 30.02 8.93
CA SER A 29 13.61 29.70 10.35
C SER A 29 12.38 29.39 11.22
N ALA A 30 12.06 28.10 11.29
CA ALA A 30 11.59 27.49 12.54
C ALA A 30 12.35 26.18 12.83
N SER A 31 13.65 26.17 12.52
CA SER A 31 14.59 25.16 13.00
C SER A 31 15.34 25.71 14.22
N ARG A 32 14.70 25.71 15.40
CA ARG A 32 15.43 25.70 16.68
C ARG A 32 14.57 25.32 17.88
N ARG A 33 15.07 24.31 18.60
CA ARG A 33 14.79 23.87 19.98
C ARG A 33 13.68 22.84 20.18
N PHE A 34 14.04 21.58 19.96
CA PHE A 34 13.74 20.51 20.92
C PHE A 34 14.90 19.51 20.89
N ARG A 35 15.86 19.67 21.81
CA ARG A 35 17.01 18.78 21.98
C ARG A 35 16.76 17.96 23.25
N GLY A 36 15.91 16.94 23.13
CA GLY A 36 15.71 15.89 24.12
C GLY A 36 15.88 14.55 23.40
N THR A 37 16.95 13.83 23.70
CA THR A 37 17.16 12.45 23.26
C THR A 37 16.17 11.57 24.01
N ILE A 38 15.08 11.19 23.34
CA ILE A 38 14.18 10.13 23.79
C ILE A 38 14.54 8.90 22.97
N GLU A 39 15.10 7.89 23.63
CA GLU A 39 15.31 6.59 23.01
C GLU A 39 13.95 5.94 22.70
N PRO A 40 13.75 5.39 21.48
CA PRO A 40 12.48 4.77 21.10
C PRO A 40 12.27 3.48 21.89
N GLY A 41 11.06 3.34 22.45
CA GLY A 41 10.64 2.16 23.20
C GLY A 41 10.42 0.92 22.31
N PRO A 42 10.48 -0.30 22.88
CA PRO A 42 10.60 -1.57 22.15
C PRO A 42 9.37 -2.02 21.33
N ARG A 43 8.35 -1.17 21.13
CA ARG A 43 7.07 -1.53 20.49
C ARG A 43 6.84 -0.92 19.09
N GLU A 44 7.79 -0.16 18.55
CA GLU A 44 7.67 0.54 17.25
C GLU A 44 8.26 -0.21 16.03
N ALA A 45 8.57 -1.51 16.15
CA ALA A 45 9.02 -2.31 15.00
C ALA A 45 7.84 -2.66 14.08
N THR A 46 7.54 -1.77 13.13
CA THR A 46 6.58 -1.97 12.02
C THR A 46 6.81 -3.31 11.32
N ILE A 47 5.76 -4.00 10.90
CA ILE A 47 5.83 -5.33 10.25
C ILE A 47 6.77 -5.35 9.03
N ALA A 48 6.84 -4.24 8.27
CA ALA A 48 7.79 -4.05 7.17
C ALA A 48 9.27 -4.02 7.61
N ALA A 49 9.56 -3.68 8.87
CA ALA A 49 10.90 -3.70 9.45
C ALA A 49 11.32 -5.10 9.98
N ARG A 50 10.36 -6.03 10.15
CA ARG A 50 10.63 -7.38 10.69
C ARG A 50 10.86 -8.44 9.61
N HIS A 51 10.19 -8.33 8.46
CA HIS A 51 10.36 -9.28 7.36
C HIS A 51 11.12 -8.65 6.19
N GLN A 52 12.37 -9.06 5.99
CA GLN A 52 13.13 -8.66 4.79
C GLN A 52 12.79 -9.63 3.65
N ILE A 53 12.05 -9.14 2.64
CA ILE A 53 11.80 -9.89 1.41
C ILE A 53 12.85 -9.55 0.37
N ARG A 54 13.64 -10.55 -0.03
CA ARG A 54 14.72 -10.39 -1.01
C ARG A 54 14.74 -11.58 -1.98
N PRO A 55 15.12 -11.35 -3.25
CA PRO A 55 15.45 -12.46 -4.14
C PRO A 55 16.65 -13.24 -3.57
N LEU A 56 16.63 -14.56 -3.69
CA LEU A 56 17.82 -15.35 -3.43
C LEU A 56 18.83 -15.13 -4.57
N ALA A 57 20.09 -14.98 -4.21
CA ALA A 57 21.17 -14.97 -5.20
C ALA A 57 21.24 -16.35 -5.87
N PRO A 58 21.53 -16.45 -7.18
CA PRO A 58 21.65 -17.74 -7.87
C PRO A 58 22.61 -18.73 -7.20
N ALA A 59 23.69 -18.25 -6.59
CA ALA A 59 24.67 -19.06 -5.86
C ALA A 59 24.09 -19.74 -4.61
N ALA A 60 22.97 -19.25 -4.06
CA ALA A 60 22.28 -19.90 -2.94
C ALA A 60 21.64 -21.24 -3.33
N ALA A 61 21.61 -21.58 -4.63
CA ALA A 61 21.18 -22.88 -5.11
C ALA A 61 22.13 -24.03 -4.75
N ASP A 62 23.36 -23.70 -4.36
CA ASP A 62 24.41 -24.66 -3.97
C ASP A 62 24.59 -24.69 -2.43
N ASP A 63 23.75 -23.96 -1.68
CA ASP A 63 23.68 -24.01 -0.22
C ASP A 63 22.58 -25.00 0.19
N ASP A 64 23.01 -26.22 0.54
CA ASP A 64 22.11 -27.31 0.95
C ASP A 64 21.19 -26.90 2.12
N ALA A 65 21.68 -26.10 3.08
CA ALA A 65 20.87 -25.68 4.22
C ALA A 65 19.73 -24.76 3.78
N ILE A 66 19.97 -23.84 2.84
CA ILE A 66 18.93 -22.97 2.27
C ILE A 66 17.93 -23.79 1.45
N VAL A 67 18.42 -24.67 0.57
CA VAL A 67 17.55 -25.47 -0.32
C VAL A 67 16.68 -26.44 0.46
N THR A 68 17.24 -27.15 1.44
CA THR A 68 16.49 -28.06 2.32
C THR A 68 15.45 -27.30 3.14
N ALA A 69 15.82 -26.16 3.75
CA ALA A 69 14.87 -25.36 4.54
C ALA A 69 13.71 -24.82 3.69
N LEU A 70 13.99 -24.36 2.48
CA LEU A 70 12.98 -23.85 1.56
C LEU A 70 12.05 -24.96 1.06
N THR A 71 12.61 -26.11 0.69
CA THR A 71 11.85 -27.29 0.24
C THR A 71 10.92 -27.80 1.35
N GLY A 72 11.43 -27.89 2.58
CA GLY A 72 10.64 -28.27 3.75
C GLY A 72 9.46 -27.33 3.98
N LEU A 73 9.71 -26.01 3.97
CA LEU A 73 8.66 -25.00 4.13
C LEU A 73 7.56 -25.11 3.07
N VAL A 74 7.94 -25.23 1.79
CA VAL A 74 6.96 -25.33 0.69
C VAL A 74 6.12 -26.59 0.85
N ASN A 75 6.76 -27.74 1.05
CA ASN A 75 6.04 -29.02 1.16
C ASN A 75 5.13 -29.06 2.40
N GLU A 76 5.55 -28.51 3.54
CA GLU A 76 4.72 -28.40 4.75
C GLU A 76 3.46 -27.55 4.51
N VAL A 77 3.63 -26.36 3.94
CA VAL A 77 2.50 -25.44 3.67
C VAL A 77 1.52 -26.03 2.65
N TYR A 78 2.01 -26.68 1.61
CA TYR A 78 1.17 -27.29 0.59
C TYR A 78 0.47 -28.56 1.09
N ALA A 79 1.12 -29.39 1.92
CA ALA A 79 0.49 -30.56 2.52
C ALA A 79 -0.73 -30.20 3.40
N GLU A 80 -0.65 -29.09 4.15
CA GLU A 80 -1.79 -28.58 4.94
C GLU A 80 -2.85 -27.94 4.03
N SER A 81 -2.43 -27.06 3.11
CA SER A 81 -3.36 -26.23 2.33
C SER A 81 -4.05 -26.96 1.16
N GLU A 82 -3.53 -28.10 0.73
CA GLU A 82 -4.03 -28.93 -0.38
C GLU A 82 -4.37 -30.35 0.07
N LYS A 83 -4.71 -30.51 1.36
CA LYS A 83 -5.04 -31.80 1.96
C LYS A 83 -6.15 -32.52 1.18
N GLY A 84 -5.81 -33.70 0.67
CA GLY A 84 -6.73 -34.56 -0.10
C GLY A 84 -6.94 -34.12 -1.55
N LEU A 85 -6.08 -33.25 -2.10
CA LEU A 85 -6.01 -32.99 -3.54
C LEU A 85 -5.00 -33.91 -4.26
N TRP A 86 -4.03 -34.44 -3.53
CA TRP A 86 -2.92 -35.24 -4.07
C TRP A 86 -2.91 -36.65 -3.49
N ALA A 87 -2.36 -37.59 -4.27
CA ALA A 87 -2.14 -38.97 -3.85
C ALA A 87 -1.15 -39.05 -2.67
N ASP A 88 -1.25 -40.11 -1.89
CA ASP A 88 -0.39 -40.33 -0.73
C ASP A 88 1.09 -40.37 -1.14
N GLY A 89 1.92 -39.61 -0.41
CA GLY A 89 3.35 -39.49 -0.68
C GLY A 89 3.73 -38.50 -1.79
N ALA A 90 2.75 -37.85 -2.45
CA ALA A 90 3.05 -36.77 -3.37
C ALA A 90 3.65 -35.56 -2.63
N VAL A 91 4.77 -35.05 -3.14
CA VAL A 91 5.40 -33.81 -2.67
C VAL A 91 5.19 -32.71 -3.68
N ARG A 92 5.05 -31.46 -3.21
CA ARG A 92 4.82 -30.32 -4.09
C ARG A 92 6.05 -30.01 -4.93
N THR A 93 7.23 -30.22 -4.35
CA THR A 93 8.52 -29.97 -4.99
C THR A 93 9.64 -30.78 -4.34
N THR A 94 10.76 -30.88 -5.05
CA THR A 94 12.00 -31.50 -4.58
C THR A 94 13.12 -30.46 -4.39
N GLU A 95 14.15 -30.81 -3.61
CA GLU A 95 15.35 -29.96 -3.45
C GLU A 95 16.01 -29.65 -4.80
N ARG A 96 16.06 -30.64 -5.70
CA ARG A 96 16.60 -30.48 -7.05
C ARG A 96 15.84 -29.42 -7.86
N GLU A 97 14.51 -29.46 -7.80
CA GLU A 97 13.67 -28.47 -8.49
C GLU A 97 13.83 -27.08 -7.89
N LEU A 98 13.80 -26.96 -6.56
CA LEU A 98 13.98 -25.66 -5.92
C LEU A 98 15.37 -25.09 -6.15
N ALA A 99 16.43 -25.88 -6.08
CA ALA A 99 17.77 -25.44 -6.46
C ALA A 99 17.79 -24.93 -7.91
N GLY A 100 17.09 -25.60 -8.84
CA GLY A 100 16.90 -25.13 -10.21
C GLY A 100 16.25 -23.74 -10.28
N LEU A 101 15.15 -23.53 -9.56
CA LEU A 101 14.43 -22.25 -9.52
C LEU A 101 15.24 -21.12 -8.84
N VAL A 102 15.99 -21.44 -7.79
CA VAL A 102 16.91 -20.49 -7.14
C VAL A 102 18.02 -20.08 -8.11
N ARG A 103 18.62 -21.05 -8.82
CA ARG A 103 19.67 -20.80 -9.81
C ARG A 103 19.17 -19.95 -10.97
N ALA A 104 17.90 -20.11 -11.36
CA ALA A 104 17.23 -19.27 -12.35
C ALA A 104 16.90 -17.85 -11.84
N GLY A 105 17.09 -17.56 -10.54
CA GLY A 105 16.79 -16.25 -9.95
C GLY A 105 15.29 -15.98 -9.81
N GLU A 106 14.47 -17.03 -9.74
CA GLU A 106 13.02 -16.94 -9.69
C GLU A 106 12.46 -16.92 -8.27
N ILE A 107 13.26 -17.30 -7.27
CA ILE A 107 12.81 -17.39 -5.88
C ILE A 107 13.16 -16.14 -5.08
N ALA A 108 12.16 -15.60 -4.39
CA ALA A 108 12.36 -14.65 -3.29
C ALA A 108 11.88 -15.24 -1.97
N VAL A 109 12.57 -14.87 -0.89
CA VAL A 109 12.26 -15.34 0.46
C VAL A 109 11.98 -14.18 1.40
N ALA A 110 11.04 -14.38 2.32
CA ALA A 110 10.84 -13.53 3.49
C ALA A 110 11.67 -14.09 4.64
N ARG A 111 12.46 -13.23 5.30
CA ARG A 111 13.24 -13.60 6.49
C ARG A 111 12.82 -12.83 7.73
N LEU A 112 12.70 -13.54 8.85
CA LEU A 112 12.55 -12.99 10.20
C LEU A 112 13.68 -13.52 11.07
N ASP A 113 14.44 -12.63 11.70
CA ASP A 113 15.59 -13.00 12.54
C ASP A 113 16.55 -14.00 11.86
N GLY A 114 16.79 -13.79 10.56
CA GLY A 114 17.64 -14.63 9.71
C GLY A 114 16.98 -15.91 9.18
N ARG A 115 15.86 -16.35 9.75
CA ARG A 115 15.14 -17.58 9.35
C ARG A 115 14.18 -17.31 8.19
N ILE A 116 14.07 -18.28 7.27
CA ILE A 116 13.10 -18.21 6.18
C ILE A 116 11.69 -18.47 6.75
N THR A 117 10.79 -17.52 6.59
CA THR A 117 9.39 -17.60 7.05
C THR A 117 8.38 -17.59 5.90
N GLY A 118 8.85 -17.49 4.67
CA GLY A 118 8.01 -17.51 3.48
C GLY A 118 8.81 -17.44 2.19
N CYS A 119 8.19 -17.82 1.08
CA CYS A 119 8.77 -17.69 -0.25
C CYS A 119 7.71 -17.45 -1.32
N VAL A 120 8.17 -16.94 -2.46
CA VAL A 120 7.39 -16.81 -3.68
C VAL A 120 8.30 -17.03 -4.87
N ARG A 121 7.82 -17.80 -5.85
CA ARG A 121 8.41 -17.88 -7.19
C ARG A 121 7.82 -16.77 -8.04
N VAL A 122 8.66 -16.04 -8.76
CA VAL A 122 8.25 -15.00 -9.72
C VAL A 122 9.05 -15.19 -11.00
N HIS A 123 8.36 -15.38 -12.11
CA HIS A 123 8.98 -15.56 -13.42
C HIS A 123 8.16 -14.87 -14.50
N ARG A 124 8.80 -14.66 -15.65
CA ARG A 124 8.19 -13.99 -16.80
C ARG A 124 7.58 -15.04 -17.73
N LEU A 125 6.30 -14.91 -18.05
CA LEU A 125 5.64 -15.77 -19.05
C LEU A 125 5.89 -15.23 -20.46
N ASP A 126 5.74 -13.91 -20.62
CA ASP A 126 5.90 -13.19 -21.88
C ASP A 126 6.33 -11.73 -21.58
N PRO A 127 6.64 -10.89 -22.58
CA PRO A 127 7.07 -9.50 -22.33
C PRO A 127 6.08 -8.66 -21.52
N ALA A 128 4.78 -8.94 -21.58
CA ALA A 128 3.71 -8.21 -20.91
C ALA A 128 3.27 -8.84 -19.58
N THR A 129 3.53 -10.13 -19.35
CA THR A 129 2.97 -10.90 -18.22
C THR A 129 4.05 -11.57 -17.39
N SER A 130 4.01 -11.36 -16.08
CA SER A 130 4.71 -12.18 -15.10
C SER A 130 3.74 -13.07 -14.35
N GLU A 131 4.22 -14.21 -13.85
CA GLU A 131 3.45 -15.11 -13.01
C GLU A 131 4.18 -15.32 -11.68
N PHE A 132 3.40 -15.32 -10.59
CA PHE A 132 3.87 -15.83 -9.33
C PHE A 132 3.22 -17.17 -8.97
N GLY A 133 3.99 -18.00 -8.28
CA GLY A 133 3.59 -19.32 -7.82
C GLY A 133 4.46 -19.76 -6.63
N LEU A 134 4.31 -21.01 -6.19
CA LEU A 134 5.02 -21.54 -5.01
C LEU A 134 4.98 -20.55 -3.82
N LEU A 135 3.82 -19.92 -3.63
CA LEU A 135 3.61 -18.97 -2.56
C LEU A 135 3.41 -19.74 -1.26
N ALA A 136 4.41 -19.72 -0.40
CA ALA A 136 4.37 -20.36 0.90
C ALA A 136 4.66 -19.34 1.99
N ALA A 137 3.84 -19.33 3.04
CA ALA A 137 4.07 -18.55 4.24
C ALA A 137 3.95 -19.47 5.45
N ASP A 138 4.94 -19.44 6.32
CA ASP A 138 5.01 -20.31 7.50
C ASP A 138 3.75 -20.14 8.38
N PRO A 139 3.00 -21.23 8.64
CA PRO A 139 1.78 -21.19 9.45
C PRO A 139 1.98 -20.59 10.84
N ARG A 140 3.17 -20.76 11.43
CA ARG A 140 3.56 -20.24 12.75
C ARG A 140 3.63 -18.71 12.78
N HIS A 141 3.65 -18.09 11.60
CA HIS A 141 3.70 -16.65 11.38
C HIS A 141 2.41 -16.12 10.71
N ARG A 142 1.30 -16.87 10.77
CA ARG A 142 -0.02 -16.43 10.28
C ARG A 142 -0.48 -15.13 10.97
N GLY A 143 -1.19 -14.29 10.22
CA GLY A 143 -1.67 -12.99 10.70
C GLY A 143 -0.63 -11.86 10.67
N LEU A 144 0.64 -12.16 10.38
CA LEU A 144 1.72 -11.16 10.27
C LEU A 144 1.85 -10.54 8.86
N GLY A 145 0.98 -10.90 7.92
CA GLY A 145 0.96 -10.29 6.58
C GLY A 145 2.02 -10.79 5.60
N VAL A 146 2.84 -11.80 5.96
CA VAL A 146 3.93 -12.33 5.10
C VAL A 146 3.47 -12.67 3.69
N GLY A 147 2.35 -13.41 3.53
CA GLY A 147 1.83 -13.75 2.21
C GLY A 147 1.44 -12.53 1.37
N ARG A 148 0.88 -11.49 1.99
CA ARG A 148 0.51 -10.24 1.30
C ARG A 148 1.76 -9.50 0.81
N GLU A 149 2.79 -9.43 1.65
CA GLU A 149 4.05 -8.77 1.28
C GLU A 149 4.82 -9.54 0.19
N LEU A 150 4.74 -10.87 0.17
CA LEU A 150 5.28 -11.69 -0.91
C LEU A 150 4.58 -11.41 -2.25
N VAL A 151 3.25 -11.30 -2.27
CA VAL A 151 2.50 -10.92 -3.49
C VAL A 151 2.85 -9.50 -3.93
N ARG A 152 2.91 -8.53 -3.01
CA ARG A 152 3.34 -7.15 -3.33
C ARG A 152 4.76 -7.09 -3.88
N PHE A 153 5.67 -7.88 -3.32
CA PHE A 153 7.02 -8.03 -3.85
C PHE A 153 6.99 -8.55 -5.29
N ALA A 154 6.20 -9.59 -5.56
CA ALA A 154 6.05 -10.15 -6.91
C ALA A 154 5.52 -9.09 -7.90
N GLU A 155 4.48 -8.34 -7.52
CA GLU A 155 3.91 -7.28 -8.35
C GLU A 155 4.92 -6.15 -8.63
N ARG A 156 5.68 -5.71 -7.62
CA ARG A 156 6.76 -4.72 -7.80
C ARG A 156 7.86 -5.23 -8.72
N ARG A 157 8.27 -6.50 -8.56
CA ARG A 157 9.29 -7.14 -9.42
C ARG A 157 8.81 -7.22 -10.87
N ALA A 158 7.56 -7.62 -11.10
CA ALA A 158 6.98 -7.66 -12.43
C ALA A 158 6.97 -6.28 -13.11
N ARG A 159 6.52 -5.24 -12.39
CA ARG A 159 6.58 -3.84 -12.88
C ARG A 159 8.00 -3.39 -13.21
N ALA A 160 8.96 -3.68 -12.32
CA ALA A 160 10.36 -3.31 -12.53
C ALA A 160 10.98 -4.01 -13.75
N GLN A 161 10.47 -5.18 -14.14
CA GLN A 161 10.89 -5.86 -15.35
C GLN A 161 10.13 -5.34 -16.60
N GLY A 162 9.07 -4.54 -16.44
CA GLY A 162 8.24 -4.00 -17.53
C GLY A 162 6.98 -4.82 -17.83
N ALA A 163 6.64 -5.82 -17.00
CA ALA A 163 5.39 -6.53 -17.17
C ALA A 163 4.22 -5.66 -16.68
N GLY A 164 3.21 -5.55 -17.53
CA GLY A 164 1.98 -4.82 -17.23
C GLY A 164 0.87 -5.71 -16.68
N ARG A 165 1.12 -7.00 -16.46
CA ARG A 165 0.14 -7.95 -15.93
C ARG A 165 0.82 -8.92 -14.97
N MET A 166 0.13 -9.24 -13.87
CA MET A 166 0.48 -10.35 -12.98
C MET A 166 -0.54 -11.47 -13.11
N ARG A 167 -0.07 -12.70 -13.22
CA ARG A 167 -0.87 -13.92 -13.22
C ARG A 167 -0.54 -14.79 -12.00
N LEU A 168 -1.51 -15.59 -11.59
CA LEU A 168 -1.32 -16.75 -10.72
C LEU A 168 -2.26 -17.88 -11.14
N GLU A 169 -1.92 -19.09 -10.74
CA GLU A 169 -2.76 -20.27 -10.88
C GLU A 169 -3.23 -20.78 -9.51
N LEU A 170 -4.50 -21.19 -9.45
CA LEU A 170 -5.09 -21.81 -8.26
C LEU A 170 -5.72 -23.15 -8.63
N LEU A 171 -5.19 -24.23 -8.07
CA LEU A 171 -5.78 -25.57 -8.20
C LEU A 171 -7.06 -25.66 -7.37
N VAL A 172 -8.18 -26.02 -7.99
CA VAL A 172 -9.50 -26.12 -7.36
C VAL A 172 -10.14 -27.48 -7.68
N PRO A 173 -10.52 -28.30 -6.69
CA PRO A 173 -11.25 -29.55 -6.95
C PRO A 173 -12.64 -29.28 -7.55
N ARG A 174 -13.04 -30.11 -8.53
CA ARG A 174 -14.33 -29.98 -9.23
C ARG A 174 -15.52 -30.43 -8.40
N GLU A 175 -15.32 -31.46 -7.58
CA GLU A 175 -16.41 -32.24 -7.00
C GLU A 175 -16.81 -31.75 -5.61
N ARG A 176 -15.89 -31.10 -4.88
CA ARG A 176 -16.14 -30.64 -3.52
C ARG A 176 -15.46 -29.30 -3.24
N PRO A 177 -16.09 -28.39 -2.48
CA PRO A 177 -15.41 -27.21 -1.99
C PRO A 177 -14.19 -27.59 -1.15
N HIS A 178 -13.14 -26.78 -1.24
CA HIS A 178 -11.94 -26.93 -0.42
C HIS A 178 -11.70 -25.63 0.35
N PRO A 179 -11.75 -25.63 1.71
CA PRO A 179 -11.72 -24.41 2.51
C PRO A 179 -10.54 -23.48 2.20
N SER A 180 -9.33 -24.04 2.04
CA SER A 180 -8.15 -23.25 1.69
C SER A 180 -8.26 -22.59 0.30
N LYS A 181 -8.94 -23.23 -0.66
CA LYS A 181 -9.09 -22.71 -2.02
C LYS A 181 -10.14 -21.61 -2.08
N GLU A 182 -11.24 -21.75 -1.34
CA GLU A 182 -12.23 -20.69 -1.17
C GLU A 182 -11.63 -19.46 -0.48
N PHE A 183 -10.84 -19.68 0.59
CA PHE A 183 -10.11 -18.62 1.25
C PHE A 183 -9.16 -17.88 0.28
N LEU A 184 -8.36 -18.64 -0.49
CA LEU A 184 -7.42 -18.06 -1.46
C LEU A 184 -8.13 -17.31 -2.58
N ALA A 185 -9.22 -17.84 -3.12
CA ALA A 185 -10.03 -17.16 -4.14
C ALA A 185 -10.54 -15.81 -3.63
N ALA A 186 -11.13 -15.78 -2.43
CA ALA A 186 -11.59 -14.54 -1.81
C ALA A 186 -10.45 -13.58 -1.48
N TRP A 187 -9.29 -14.10 -1.07
CA TRP A 187 -8.12 -13.31 -0.76
C TRP A 187 -7.51 -12.65 -2.00
N TYR A 188 -7.34 -13.39 -3.09
CA TYR A 188 -6.85 -12.84 -4.36
C TYR A 188 -7.82 -11.83 -4.95
N GLY A 189 -9.13 -12.06 -4.84
CA GLY A 189 -10.15 -11.06 -5.21
C GLY A 189 -9.96 -9.73 -4.48
N ARG A 190 -9.71 -9.76 -3.16
CA ARG A 190 -9.38 -8.54 -2.37
C ARG A 190 -8.05 -7.89 -2.75
N LEU A 191 -7.14 -8.63 -3.38
CA LEU A 191 -5.87 -8.10 -3.90
C LEU A 191 -5.99 -7.54 -5.33
N GLY A 192 -7.19 -7.59 -5.92
CA GLY A 192 -7.48 -7.07 -7.25
C GLY A 192 -7.23 -8.07 -8.38
N TYR A 193 -7.10 -9.36 -8.08
CA TYR A 193 -7.03 -10.40 -9.11
C TYR A 193 -8.42 -10.83 -9.52
N VAL A 194 -8.62 -10.98 -10.82
CA VAL A 194 -9.87 -11.46 -11.42
C VAL A 194 -9.62 -12.77 -12.15
N VAL A 195 -10.65 -13.62 -12.23
CA VAL A 195 -10.57 -14.87 -13.01
C VAL A 195 -10.48 -14.51 -14.49
N ALA A 196 -9.38 -14.89 -15.13
CA ALA A 196 -9.12 -14.66 -16.55
C ALA A 196 -9.33 -15.92 -17.40
N GLY A 197 -9.30 -17.10 -16.76
CA GLY A 197 -9.49 -18.36 -17.47
C GLY A 197 -9.52 -19.57 -16.55
N LYS A 198 -9.72 -20.72 -17.18
CA LYS A 198 -9.71 -22.04 -16.56
C LYS A 198 -8.96 -23.00 -17.48
N GLY A 199 -8.02 -23.73 -16.91
CA GLY A 199 -7.21 -24.75 -17.59
C GLY A 199 -7.22 -26.08 -16.85
N THR A 200 -6.37 -26.99 -17.31
CA THR A 200 -6.19 -28.33 -16.73
C THR A 200 -4.78 -28.50 -16.20
N MET A 201 -4.59 -29.48 -15.30
CA MET A 201 -3.26 -29.80 -14.79
C MET A 201 -2.40 -30.47 -15.86
N GLU A 202 -3.01 -31.20 -16.78
CA GLU A 202 -2.35 -31.84 -17.92
C GLU A 202 -1.68 -30.80 -18.83
N ASP A 203 -2.31 -29.64 -19.04
CA ASP A 203 -1.78 -28.58 -19.88
C ASP A 203 -0.68 -27.78 -19.20
N SER A 204 -0.84 -27.42 -17.91
CA SER A 204 0.10 -26.53 -17.22
C SER A 204 1.18 -27.26 -16.42
N HIS A 205 0.88 -28.42 -15.83
CA HIS A 205 1.80 -29.19 -14.99
C HIS A 205 1.67 -30.70 -15.27
N PRO A 206 2.04 -31.18 -16.48
CA PRO A 206 1.80 -32.57 -16.90
C PRO A 206 2.47 -33.62 -16.01
N HIS A 207 3.55 -33.25 -15.31
CA HIS A 207 4.25 -34.13 -14.34
C HIS A 207 3.51 -34.27 -13.01
N LEU A 208 2.64 -33.32 -12.66
CA LEU A 208 1.83 -33.33 -11.45
C LEU A 208 0.44 -33.90 -11.69
N ALA A 209 -0.11 -33.80 -12.89
CA ALA A 209 -1.45 -34.29 -13.21
C ALA A 209 -1.69 -35.76 -12.79
N PRO A 210 -0.75 -36.72 -13.01
CA PRO A 210 -0.94 -38.10 -12.57
C PRO A 210 -0.97 -38.30 -11.05
N LEU A 211 -0.58 -37.29 -10.27
CA LEU A 211 -0.51 -37.33 -8.81
C LEU A 211 -1.78 -36.80 -8.14
N LEU A 212 -2.77 -36.34 -8.90
CA LEU A 212 -4.03 -35.85 -8.35
C LEU A 212 -4.86 -36.99 -7.76
N ALA A 213 -5.35 -36.81 -6.53
CA ALA A 213 -6.29 -37.74 -5.89
C ALA A 213 -7.76 -37.45 -6.27
N THR A 214 -8.04 -36.31 -6.89
CA THR A 214 -9.38 -35.88 -7.30
C THR A 214 -9.32 -34.99 -8.54
N PRO A 215 -10.34 -35.01 -9.41
CA PRO A 215 -10.40 -34.11 -10.56
C PRO A 215 -10.35 -32.64 -10.13
N CYS A 216 -9.38 -31.90 -10.68
CA CYS A 216 -9.18 -30.50 -10.39
C CYS A 216 -9.20 -29.64 -11.66
N ASP A 217 -9.56 -28.38 -11.49
CA ASP A 217 -9.34 -27.31 -12.46
C ASP A 217 -8.19 -26.43 -12.02
N VAL A 218 -7.48 -25.85 -12.99
CA VAL A 218 -6.51 -24.79 -12.76
C VAL A 218 -7.20 -23.47 -13.07
N MET A 219 -7.58 -22.73 -12.03
CA MET A 219 -8.16 -21.40 -12.19
C MET A 219 -7.05 -20.39 -12.40
N ILE A 220 -7.12 -19.65 -13.51
CA ILE A 220 -6.13 -18.63 -13.88
C ILE A 220 -6.67 -17.28 -13.46
N TYR A 221 -5.90 -16.60 -12.60
CA TYR A 221 -6.21 -15.27 -12.12
C TYR A 221 -5.21 -14.28 -12.70
N GLU A 222 -5.70 -13.12 -13.13
CA GLU A 222 -4.86 -12.03 -13.63
C GLU A 222 -5.19 -10.71 -12.94
N LYS A 223 -4.18 -9.85 -12.84
CA LYS A 223 -4.28 -8.46 -12.39
C LYS A 223 -3.56 -7.57 -13.38
N ASP A 224 -4.22 -6.53 -13.86
CA ASP A 224 -3.58 -5.47 -14.62
C ASP A 224 -2.67 -4.67 -13.67
N LEU A 225 -1.38 -4.63 -13.97
CA LEU A 225 -0.39 -3.87 -13.21
C LEU A 225 -0.16 -2.46 -13.77
N ARG A 226 -0.61 -2.19 -15.01
CA ARG A 226 -0.62 -0.86 -15.66
C ARG A 226 -1.77 -0.03 -15.12
N ALA A 227 -2.82 -0.69 -14.68
CA ALA A 227 -3.69 -0.16 -13.64
C ALA A 227 -2.89 -0.10 -12.32
N GLY A 228 -1.84 0.72 -12.27
CA GLY A 228 -1.39 1.27 -11.00
C GLY A 228 -2.61 1.90 -10.34
N THR A 229 -2.78 1.71 -9.02
CA THR A 229 -3.73 2.62 -8.38
C THR A 229 -3.15 4.02 -8.57
N PRO A 230 -3.96 5.08 -8.77
CA PRO A 230 -3.45 6.44 -8.89
C PRO A 230 -2.51 6.83 -7.73
N ILE A 231 -2.64 6.18 -6.57
CA ILE A 231 -1.77 6.31 -5.41
C ILE A 231 -0.39 5.65 -5.61
N ASP A 232 -0.31 4.49 -6.25
CA ASP A 232 0.97 3.82 -6.54
C ASP A 232 1.81 4.64 -7.52
N ASP A 233 1.17 5.20 -8.54
CA ASP A 233 1.81 6.07 -9.53
C ASP A 233 2.31 7.36 -8.86
N LEU A 234 1.50 7.95 -7.97
CA LEU A 234 1.91 9.09 -7.15
C LEU A 234 3.10 8.73 -6.26
N ALA A 235 3.06 7.58 -5.58
CA ALA A 235 4.17 7.13 -4.73
C ALA A 235 5.46 6.93 -5.53
N ALA A 236 5.37 6.38 -6.75
CA ALA A 236 6.52 6.24 -7.65
C ALA A 236 7.10 7.60 -8.05
N ARG A 237 6.26 8.53 -8.49
CA ARG A 237 6.67 9.89 -8.84
C ARG A 237 7.32 10.62 -7.65
N LEU A 238 6.81 10.42 -6.43
CA LEU A 238 7.38 11.01 -5.22
C LEU A 238 8.73 10.40 -4.83
N ARG A 239 8.94 9.10 -5.07
CA ARG A 239 10.26 8.47 -4.90
C ARG A 239 11.28 9.09 -5.84
N GLU A 240 10.94 9.18 -7.12
CA GLU A 240 11.82 9.79 -8.13
C GLU A 240 12.14 11.24 -7.79
N PHE A 241 11.11 12.04 -7.45
CA PHE A 241 11.30 13.43 -7.06
C PHE A 241 12.22 13.60 -5.84
N ALA A 242 12.12 12.71 -4.86
CA ALA A 242 12.97 12.70 -3.67
C ALA A 242 14.42 12.28 -4.01
N ALA A 243 14.57 11.24 -4.83
CA ALA A 243 15.86 10.71 -5.26
C ALA A 243 16.67 11.74 -6.05
N ASP A 244 16.04 12.45 -6.97
CA ASP A 244 16.66 13.54 -7.75
C ASP A 244 17.25 14.65 -6.87
N ARG A 245 16.82 14.73 -5.61
CA ARG A 245 17.21 15.75 -4.64
C ARG A 245 17.97 15.18 -3.44
N GLU A 246 18.22 13.87 -3.43
CA GLU A 246 18.87 13.15 -2.33
C GLU A 246 18.15 13.37 -0.98
N TRP A 247 16.81 13.37 -0.99
CA TRP A 247 15.99 13.65 0.19
C TRP A 247 15.68 12.44 1.06
N GLU A 248 15.98 11.23 0.59
CA GLU A 248 15.73 9.98 1.31
C GLU A 248 16.25 9.95 2.75
N PRO A 249 17.45 10.50 3.07
CA PRO A 249 17.93 10.55 4.46
C PRO A 249 17.04 11.37 5.39
N PHE A 250 16.28 12.33 4.87
CA PHE A 250 15.40 13.22 5.64
C PHE A 250 13.96 12.70 5.73
N HIS A 251 13.56 11.81 4.82
CA HIS A 251 12.25 11.15 4.76
C HIS A 251 12.10 10.02 5.80
N THR A 252 12.44 10.31 7.06
CA THR A 252 12.14 9.39 8.16
C THR A 252 10.64 9.39 8.47
N PRO A 253 10.04 8.27 8.95
CA PRO A 253 8.63 8.24 9.32
C PRO A 253 8.22 9.35 10.29
N LYS A 254 9.10 9.70 11.24
CA LYS A 254 8.90 10.82 12.18
C LYS A 254 8.74 12.14 11.43
N ASN A 255 9.68 12.48 10.56
CA ASN A 255 9.66 13.76 9.84
C ASN A 255 8.47 13.85 8.89
N LEU A 256 8.16 12.76 8.20
CA LEU A 256 7.01 12.70 7.29
C LEU A 256 5.68 12.82 8.05
N ALA A 257 5.52 12.20 9.23
CA ALA A 257 4.34 12.38 10.06
C ALA A 257 4.19 13.82 10.56
N MET A 258 5.29 14.49 10.90
CA MET A 258 5.29 15.91 11.24
C MET A 258 4.89 16.78 10.05
N ALA A 259 5.37 16.45 8.84
CA ALA A 259 4.99 17.16 7.62
C ALA A 259 3.48 17.03 7.35
N VAL A 260 2.92 15.81 7.44
CA VAL A 260 1.45 15.59 7.33
C VAL A 260 0.67 16.49 8.29
N ALA A 261 1.12 16.60 9.55
CA ALA A 261 0.46 17.47 10.52
C ALA A 261 0.60 18.97 10.18
N GLY A 262 1.74 19.37 9.61
CA GLY A 262 1.98 20.73 9.10
C GLY A 262 1.00 21.09 7.99
N GLU A 263 0.96 20.31 6.92
CA GLU A 263 0.08 20.58 5.77
C GLU A 263 -1.41 20.50 6.14
N ALA A 264 -1.78 19.62 7.09
CA ALA A 264 -3.14 19.59 7.62
C ALA A 264 -3.49 20.89 8.39
N GLY A 265 -2.50 21.53 9.01
CA GLY A 265 -2.64 22.84 9.64
C GLY A 265 -2.74 23.97 8.61
N GLU A 266 -2.00 23.91 7.52
CA GLU A 266 -2.10 24.87 6.41
C GLU A 266 -3.48 24.77 5.74
N LEU A 267 -3.97 23.54 5.49
CA LEU A 267 -5.34 23.30 5.04
C LEU A 267 -6.37 23.89 6.00
N LEU A 268 -6.20 23.70 7.31
CA LEU A 268 -7.09 24.27 8.33
C LEU A 268 -7.11 25.81 8.26
N ALA A 269 -5.96 26.45 8.03
CA ALA A 269 -5.84 27.89 8.00
C ALA A 269 -6.69 28.54 6.89
N GLU A 270 -6.92 27.85 5.77
CA GLU A 270 -7.80 28.31 4.70
C GLU A 270 -9.28 28.38 5.13
N PHE A 271 -9.69 27.66 6.18
CA PHE A 271 -11.07 27.64 6.68
C PHE A 271 -11.27 28.35 8.02
N GLN A 272 -10.21 28.60 8.78
CA GLN A 272 -10.29 28.91 10.21
C GLN A 272 -11.13 30.16 10.59
N TRP A 273 -11.26 31.13 9.68
CA TRP A 273 -11.99 32.39 9.91
C TRP A 273 -13.28 32.52 9.09
N LEU A 274 -13.66 31.47 8.35
CA LEU A 274 -14.86 31.49 7.51
C LEU A 274 -16.11 31.12 8.33
N THR A 275 -17.22 31.75 8.00
CA THR A 275 -18.55 31.27 8.41
C THR A 275 -18.87 29.93 7.72
N PRO A 276 -19.84 29.14 8.23
CA PRO A 276 -20.27 27.91 7.56
C PRO A 276 -20.67 28.13 6.09
N GLU A 277 -21.39 29.21 5.80
CA GLU A 277 -21.82 29.57 4.44
C GLU A 277 -20.63 29.91 3.54
N GLU A 278 -19.67 30.69 4.03
CA GLU A 278 -18.44 31.02 3.31
C GLU A 278 -17.56 29.78 3.07
N SER A 279 -17.42 28.91 4.09
CA SER A 279 -16.64 27.68 3.98
C SER A 279 -17.19 26.72 2.92
N ALA A 280 -18.51 26.62 2.79
CA ALA A 280 -19.17 25.82 1.76
C ALA A 280 -18.98 26.42 0.35
N ALA A 281 -18.84 27.75 0.26
CA ALA A 281 -18.64 28.46 -1.00
C ALA A 281 -17.17 28.72 -1.36
N VAL A 282 -16.20 28.29 -0.54
CA VAL A 282 -14.76 28.64 -0.70
C VAL A 282 -14.20 28.32 -2.08
N MET A 283 -14.72 27.27 -2.73
CA MET A 283 -14.29 26.82 -4.05
C MET A 283 -14.79 27.70 -5.21
N THR A 284 -15.74 28.59 -4.95
CA THR A 284 -16.27 29.54 -5.96
C THR A 284 -15.33 30.72 -6.18
N ASP A 285 -14.51 31.07 -5.20
CA ASP A 285 -13.40 32.00 -5.36
C ASP A 285 -12.21 31.26 -6.01
N PRO A 286 -11.75 31.68 -7.20
CA PRO A 286 -10.66 30.99 -7.89
C PRO A 286 -9.34 30.96 -7.10
N ALA A 287 -9.02 32.03 -6.36
CA ALA A 287 -7.78 32.15 -5.61
C ALA A 287 -7.85 31.35 -4.31
N ALA A 288 -8.94 31.46 -3.56
CA ALA A 288 -9.12 30.65 -2.34
C ALA A 288 -9.21 29.15 -2.66
N GLY A 289 -9.99 28.79 -3.68
CA GLY A 289 -10.09 27.40 -4.14
C GLY A 289 -8.77 26.83 -4.66
N ALA A 290 -7.88 27.66 -5.22
CA ALA A 290 -6.54 27.23 -5.62
C ALA A 290 -5.67 26.88 -4.41
N ARG A 291 -5.69 27.68 -3.35
CA ARG A 291 -4.96 27.39 -2.10
C ARG A 291 -5.47 26.11 -1.45
N VAL A 292 -6.80 25.97 -1.27
CA VAL A 292 -7.41 24.74 -0.73
C VAL A 292 -7.00 23.49 -1.52
N ARG A 293 -6.95 23.56 -2.85
CA ARG A 293 -6.47 22.44 -3.69
C ARG A 293 -4.99 22.13 -3.46
N GLY A 294 -4.16 23.15 -3.26
CA GLY A 294 -2.73 23.00 -2.91
C GLY A 294 -2.58 22.23 -1.62
N GLU A 295 -3.19 22.72 -0.54
CA GLU A 295 -3.05 22.11 0.78
C GLU A 295 -3.61 20.68 0.85
N LEU A 296 -4.72 20.40 0.16
CA LEU A 296 -5.22 19.03 0.01
C LEU A 296 -4.21 18.12 -0.70
N ALA A 297 -3.53 18.63 -1.73
CA ALA A 297 -2.52 17.88 -2.47
C ALA A 297 -1.25 17.66 -1.63
N ASP A 298 -0.85 18.63 -0.82
CA ASP A 298 0.33 18.53 0.05
C ASP A 298 0.10 17.53 1.19
N VAL A 299 -1.07 17.58 1.84
CA VAL A 299 -1.50 16.54 2.81
C VAL A 299 -1.44 15.15 2.18
N MET A 300 -2.02 14.98 0.99
CA MET A 300 -2.03 13.71 0.27
C MET A 300 -0.61 13.24 -0.06
N THR A 301 0.25 14.15 -0.54
CA THR A 301 1.62 13.85 -0.95
C THR A 301 2.46 13.32 0.20
N TYR A 302 2.44 14.00 1.35
CA TYR A 302 3.19 13.52 2.51
C TYR A 302 2.58 12.26 3.13
N LEU A 303 1.26 12.10 3.10
CA LEU A 303 0.61 10.87 3.58
C LEU A 303 1.01 9.66 2.73
N VAL A 304 1.01 9.81 1.40
CA VAL A 304 1.48 8.77 0.46
C VAL A 304 2.95 8.47 0.68
N ARG A 305 3.80 9.50 0.85
CA ARG A 305 5.23 9.29 1.11
C ARG A 305 5.49 8.60 2.45
N LEU A 306 4.75 8.97 3.50
CA LEU A 306 4.80 8.32 4.80
C LEU A 306 4.40 6.85 4.70
N ALA A 307 3.29 6.57 4.03
CA ALA A 307 2.81 5.22 3.82
C ALA A 307 3.81 4.36 3.04
N ASP A 308 4.38 4.89 1.96
CA ASP A 308 5.42 4.23 1.17
C ASP A 308 6.65 3.88 2.03
N THR A 309 7.10 4.83 2.85
CA THR A 309 8.25 4.64 3.76
C THR A 309 7.97 3.59 4.83
N LEU A 310 6.71 3.47 5.28
CA LEU A 310 6.27 2.49 6.28
C LEU A 310 5.83 1.14 5.68
N GLY A 311 5.74 1.01 4.35
CA GLY A 311 5.17 -0.16 3.68
C GLY A 311 3.66 -0.33 3.93
N VAL A 312 2.94 0.77 4.16
CA VAL A 312 1.49 0.79 4.39
C VAL A 312 0.76 1.01 3.07
N ASP A 313 -0.27 0.21 2.82
CA ASP A 313 -1.19 0.41 1.71
C ASP A 313 -2.38 1.24 2.20
N LEU A 314 -2.42 2.50 1.77
CA LEU A 314 -3.41 3.48 2.23
C LEU A 314 -4.83 3.09 1.86
N ILE A 315 -5.05 2.56 0.65
CA ILE A 315 -6.38 2.17 0.19
C ILE A 315 -6.90 1.02 1.05
N GLN A 316 -6.07 0.01 1.26
CA GLN A 316 -6.43 -1.10 2.13
C GLN A 316 -6.66 -0.67 3.58
N ALA A 317 -5.81 0.21 4.12
CA ALA A 317 -5.96 0.72 5.48
C ALA A 317 -7.26 1.52 5.64
N ALA A 318 -7.63 2.32 4.63
CA ALA A 318 -8.88 3.07 4.61
C ALA A 318 -10.10 2.13 4.56
N HIS A 319 -10.10 1.11 3.69
CA HIS A 319 -11.18 0.12 3.64
C HIS A 319 -11.35 -0.62 4.96
N ALA A 320 -10.26 -1.13 5.55
CA ALA A 320 -10.33 -1.80 6.85
C ALA A 320 -10.89 -0.88 7.96
N LYS A 321 -10.58 0.42 7.89
CA LYS A 321 -11.12 1.41 8.82
C LYS A 321 -12.61 1.69 8.59
N LEU A 322 -13.05 1.71 7.34
CA LEU A 322 -14.45 1.85 6.97
C LEU A 322 -15.25 0.62 7.43
N ASP A 323 -14.77 -0.60 7.19
CA ASP A 323 -15.42 -1.83 7.67
C ASP A 323 -15.60 -1.82 9.20
N GLU A 324 -14.59 -1.37 9.95
CA GLU A 324 -14.70 -1.18 11.41
C GLU A 324 -15.77 -0.13 11.76
N SER A 325 -15.81 0.96 11.00
CA SER A 325 -16.75 2.07 11.22
C SER A 325 -18.19 1.66 10.90
N GLU A 326 -18.44 0.93 9.83
CA GLU A 326 -19.76 0.42 9.46
C GLU A 326 -20.34 -0.49 10.56
N ARG A 327 -19.50 -1.30 11.21
CA ARG A 327 -19.93 -2.11 12.37
C ARG A 327 -20.26 -1.26 13.61
N ARG A 328 -19.60 -0.12 13.78
CA ARG A 328 -19.80 0.77 14.94
C ARG A 328 -20.98 1.71 14.76
N TYR A 329 -21.20 2.16 13.53
CA TYR A 329 -22.17 3.19 13.16
C TYR A 329 -23.30 2.56 12.32
N ASP A 330 -24.09 1.71 12.96
CA ASP A 330 -25.27 1.10 12.35
C ASP A 330 -26.25 2.16 11.81
N PRO A 331 -26.68 2.09 10.53
CA PRO A 331 -27.56 3.08 9.92
C PRO A 331 -28.95 3.21 10.55
N GLU A 332 -29.48 2.19 11.23
CA GLU A 332 -30.76 2.30 11.93
C GLU A 332 -30.63 3.18 13.18
N THR A 333 -29.46 3.15 13.82
CA THR A 333 -29.21 3.83 15.09
C THR A 333 -28.48 5.18 14.94
N TYR A 334 -27.72 5.38 13.87
CA TYR A 334 -26.82 6.54 13.70
C TYR A 334 -27.18 7.46 12.52
N ARG A 335 -28.31 7.24 11.83
CA ARG A 335 -28.77 8.14 10.76
C ARG A 335 -29.09 9.54 11.30
N GLY A 336 -28.49 10.56 10.69
CA GLY A 336 -28.76 11.98 11.00
C GLY A 336 -28.25 12.46 12.35
N THR A 337 -27.37 11.71 13.02
CA THR A 337 -26.81 12.09 14.32
C THR A 337 -25.28 12.16 14.28
N ALA A 338 -24.73 13.14 15.00
CA ALA A 338 -23.28 13.30 15.21
C ALA A 338 -22.77 12.54 16.46
N ARG A 339 -23.61 11.71 17.09
CA ARG A 339 -23.24 10.95 18.29
C ARG A 339 -22.10 9.96 17.97
N LYS A 340 -21.05 9.97 18.79
CA LYS A 340 -19.91 9.04 18.65
C LYS A 340 -20.28 7.64 19.15
N ALA A 341 -20.09 6.63 18.32
CA ALA A 341 -20.27 5.24 18.71
C ALA A 341 -19.13 4.76 19.63
N PRO A 342 -19.41 3.91 20.63
CA PRO A 342 -18.37 3.34 21.49
C PRO A 342 -17.37 2.50 20.66
N PRO A 343 -16.17 2.22 21.21
CA PRO A 343 -15.26 1.24 20.62
C PRO A 343 -15.93 -0.13 20.57
N LEU A 344 -15.57 -0.95 19.57
CA LEU A 344 -15.96 -2.35 19.58
C LEU A 344 -15.15 -3.10 20.66
N PRO A 345 -15.75 -4.11 21.32
CA PRO A 345 -15.08 -4.90 22.33
C PRO A 345 -13.87 -5.69 21.80
#